data_AF-A0A6P9B7Z0-F1
#
_entry.id   AF-A0A6P9B7Z0-F1
#
_cell.length_a   1.000
_cell.length_b   1.000
_cell.length_c   1.000
_cell.angle_alpha   90.00
_cell.angle_beta   90.00
_cell.angle_gamma   90.00
#
_symmetry.space_group_name_H-M   'P 1'
#
loop_
_entity.id
_entity.type
_entity.pdbx_description
1 polymer ?
#
loop_
_entity_poly.entity_id
_entity_poly.type
_entity_poly.pdbx_seq_one_letter_code
_entity_poly.pdbx_strand_id
1 'polypeptide(L)'
;MNYPNSVSVLRQCMEDESLAKFFRERQATLSHSLPLETYLLKPVQRILKYHLLLQELAKHYDKSSPGYDSVEEASITMTAVAWYINDMKRKQEHASRLQEIQGLLAGWTGPELGAFGELILEGQFRVPRARKERVFFLLSKVLLIAKRRGETLVYKSHIFVRGSLGRRRIGTS
;
A
#
# COMPACT_ATOMS: atom_id res chain seq x y z
N MET A 1 -11.18 -2.95 -2.05
CA MET A 1 -12.11 -1.82 -2.28
C MET A 1 -11.98 -1.34 -3.71
N ASN A 2 -13.09 -1.09 -4.40
CA ASN A 2 -13.11 -0.78 -5.85
C ASN A 2 -12.91 0.71 -6.18
N TYR A 3 -12.53 1.55 -5.21
CA TYR A 3 -12.45 3.01 -5.37
C TYR A 3 -11.54 3.45 -6.53
N PRO A 4 -10.32 2.90 -6.73
CA PRO A 4 -9.48 3.26 -7.87
C PRO A 4 -10.15 3.01 -9.22
N ASN A 5 -10.89 1.90 -9.35
CA ASN A 5 -11.66 1.59 -10.55
C ASN A 5 -12.84 2.56 -10.74
N SER A 6 -13.57 2.90 -9.67
CA SER A 6 -14.66 3.89 -9.72
C SER A 6 -14.16 5.26 -10.19
N VAL A 7 -12.98 5.69 -9.75
CA VAL A 7 -12.35 6.94 -10.22
C VAL A 7 -11.91 6.82 -11.68
N SER A 8 -11.34 5.67 -12.08
CA SER A 8 -10.96 5.41 -13.47
C SER A 8 -12.15 5.48 -14.42
N VAL A 9 -13.25 4.81 -14.08
CA VAL A 9 -14.49 4.83 -14.87
C VAL A 9 -15.08 6.23 -14.90
N LEU A 10 -15.09 6.94 -13.78
CA LEU A 10 -15.56 8.33 -13.77
C LEU A 10 -14.73 9.20 -14.72
N ARG A 11 -13.41 9.08 -14.74
CA ARG A 11 -12.56 9.83 -15.68
C ARG A 11 -12.90 9.53 -17.13
N GLN A 12 -13.09 8.26 -17.48
CA GLN A 12 -13.53 7.86 -18.82
C GLN A 12 -14.90 8.47 -19.16
N CYS A 13 -15.85 8.46 -18.24
CA CYS A 13 -17.15 9.12 -18.46
C CYS A 13 -17.04 10.63 -18.61
N MET A 14 -16.04 11.27 -18.01
CA MET A 14 -15.81 12.71 -18.14
C MET A 14 -15.14 13.10 -19.48
N GLU A 15 -14.59 12.14 -20.23
CA GLU A 15 -14.09 12.33 -21.59
C GLU A 15 -15.24 12.43 -22.62
N ASP A 16 -16.39 11.85 -22.32
CA ASP A 16 -17.61 11.99 -23.11
C ASP A 16 -18.35 13.29 -22.76
N GLU A 17 -18.53 14.18 -23.73
CA GLU A 17 -19.16 15.49 -23.51
C GLU A 17 -20.60 15.40 -23.00
N SER A 18 -21.36 14.40 -23.44
CA SER A 18 -22.76 14.21 -23.07
C SER A 18 -22.87 13.78 -21.60
N LEU A 19 -22.03 12.84 -21.18
CA LEU A 19 -21.95 12.37 -19.80
C LEU A 19 -21.39 13.45 -18.87
N ALA A 20 -20.33 14.15 -19.29
CA ALA A 20 -19.76 15.26 -18.53
C ALA A 20 -20.80 16.38 -18.31
N LYS A 21 -21.60 16.71 -19.34
CA LYS A 21 -22.70 17.68 -19.22
C LYS A 21 -23.76 17.18 -18.24
N PHE A 22 -24.19 15.92 -18.35
CA PHE A 22 -25.14 15.31 -17.43
C PHE A 22 -24.68 15.39 -15.96
N PHE A 23 -23.42 15.06 -15.67
CA PHE A 23 -22.89 15.14 -14.30
C PHE A 23 -22.85 16.57 -13.77
N ARG A 24 -22.45 17.54 -14.59
CA ARG A 24 -22.47 18.97 -14.21
C ARG A 24 -23.87 19.47 -13.91
N GLU A 25 -24.86 19.13 -14.75
CA GLU A 25 -26.25 19.50 -14.53
C GLU A 25 -26.81 18.89 -13.26
N ARG A 26 -26.57 17.59 -13.01
CA ARG A 26 -26.99 16.93 -11.77
C ARG A 26 -26.34 17.55 -10.54
N GLN A 27 -25.05 17.88 -10.61
CA GLN A 27 -24.34 18.53 -9.51
C GLN A 27 -24.94 19.91 -9.18
N ALA A 28 -25.31 20.68 -10.21
CA ALA A 28 -26.00 21.96 -10.05
C ALA A 28 -27.41 21.80 -9.46
N THR A 29 -28.20 20.83 -9.96
CA THR A 29 -29.56 20.55 -9.43
C THR A 29 -29.53 20.18 -7.94
N LEU A 30 -28.53 19.39 -7.53
CA LEU A 30 -28.37 18.96 -6.14
C LEU A 30 -27.68 20.00 -5.25
N SER A 31 -27.30 21.16 -5.79
CA SER A 31 -26.55 22.22 -5.07
C SER A 31 -25.28 21.69 -4.39
N HIS A 32 -24.63 20.69 -5.01
CA HIS A 32 -23.44 20.08 -4.46
C HIS A 32 -22.21 20.97 -4.72
N SER A 33 -21.54 21.37 -3.65
CA SER A 33 -20.37 22.28 -3.70
C SER A 33 -19.06 21.63 -4.14
N LEU A 34 -19.00 20.29 -4.17
CA LEU A 34 -17.79 19.53 -4.50
C LEU A 34 -18.01 18.66 -5.75
N PRO A 35 -16.96 18.33 -6.51
CA PRO A 35 -17.04 17.37 -7.60
C PRO A 35 -17.48 15.98 -7.13
N LEU A 36 -18.15 15.22 -8.01
CA LEU A 36 -18.56 13.83 -7.74
C LEU A 36 -17.41 12.94 -7.26
N GLU A 37 -16.20 13.09 -7.83
CA GLU A 37 -14.99 12.37 -7.40
C GLU A 37 -14.70 12.52 -5.90
N THR A 38 -14.91 13.73 -5.36
CA THR A 38 -14.73 14.00 -3.93
C THR A 38 -15.79 13.31 -3.07
N TYR A 39 -17.03 13.21 -3.55
CA TYR A 39 -18.08 12.46 -2.86
C TYR A 39 -17.81 10.95 -2.85
N LEU A 40 -17.25 10.40 -3.94
CA LEU A 40 -16.86 8.99 -4.02
C LEU A 40 -15.76 8.63 -3.01
N LEU A 41 -14.93 9.59 -2.60
CA LEU A 41 -13.89 9.39 -1.58
C LEU A 41 -14.44 9.38 -0.15
N LYS A 42 -15.60 10.02 0.12
CA LYS A 42 -16.15 10.17 1.47
C LYS A 42 -16.37 8.85 2.20
N PRO A 43 -16.92 7.76 1.61
CA PRO A 43 -17.08 6.47 2.30
C PRO A 43 -15.74 5.87 2.72
N VAL A 44 -14.71 5.97 1.87
CA VAL A 44 -13.34 5.49 2.16
C VAL A 44 -12.72 6.28 3.31
N GLN A 45 -12.97 7.59 3.38
CA GLN A 45 -12.51 8.42 4.50
C GLN A 45 -13.31 8.19 5.78
N ARG A 46 -14.62 7.97 5.65
CA ARG A 46 -15.54 7.86 6.78
C ARG A 46 -15.31 6.58 7.56
N ILE A 47 -15.08 5.46 6.88
CA ILE A 47 -14.81 4.17 7.53
C ILE A 47 -13.55 4.23 8.42
N LEU A 48 -12.55 5.01 8.02
CA LEU A 48 -11.30 5.23 8.77
C LEU A 48 -11.45 6.22 9.94
N LYS A 49 -12.62 6.87 10.12
CA LYS A 49 -12.86 7.81 11.22
C LYS A 49 -13.68 7.20 12.35
N TYR A 50 -14.45 6.14 12.10
CA TYR A 50 -15.33 5.56 13.11
C TYR A 50 -14.58 5.05 14.33
N HIS A 51 -13.39 4.44 14.15
CA HIS A 51 -12.59 4.00 15.29
C HIS A 51 -12.18 5.18 16.19
N LEU A 52 -11.82 6.34 15.62
CA LEU A 52 -11.46 7.53 16.39
C LEU A 52 -12.66 8.08 17.18
N LEU A 53 -13.83 8.13 16.53
CA LEU A 53 -15.06 8.62 17.16
C LEU A 53 -15.54 7.70 18.29
N LEU A 54 -15.46 6.38 18.08
CA LEU A 54 -15.84 5.38 19.08
C LEU A 54 -14.84 5.33 20.24
N GLN A 55 -13.54 5.47 19.97
CA GLN A 55 -12.52 5.62 21.02
C GLN A 55 -12.78 6.86 21.87
N GLU A 56 -13.14 7.98 21.25
CA GLU A 56 -13.45 9.22 21.98
C GLU A 56 -14.74 9.09 22.79
N LEU A 57 -15.78 8.48 22.21
CA LEU A 57 -17.01 8.17 22.94
C LEU A 57 -16.71 7.28 24.16
N ALA A 58 -15.95 6.19 23.98
CA ALA A 58 -15.61 5.26 25.06
C ALA A 58 -14.84 5.91 26.22
N LYS A 59 -14.03 6.96 25.97
CA LYS A 59 -13.33 7.69 27.03
C LYS A 59 -14.27 8.49 27.93
N HIS A 60 -15.36 8.99 27.37
CA HIS A 60 -16.31 9.88 28.05
C HIS A 60 -17.61 9.18 28.45
N TYR A 61 -17.81 7.92 28.02
CA TYR A 61 -18.96 7.12 28.40
C TYR A 61 -18.74 6.51 29.79
N ASP A 62 -19.75 6.60 30.65
CA ASP A 62 -19.72 6.01 31.99
C ASP A 62 -19.60 4.48 31.87
N LYS A 63 -18.56 3.92 32.50
CA LYS A 63 -18.27 2.48 32.49
C LYS A 63 -19.35 1.65 33.19
N SER A 64 -20.12 2.26 34.07
CA SER A 64 -21.23 1.59 34.77
C SER A 64 -22.55 1.63 33.99
N SER A 65 -22.60 2.38 32.88
CA SER A 65 -23.78 2.48 32.04
C SER A 65 -24.02 1.18 31.25
N PRO A 66 -25.27 0.71 31.10
CA PRO A 66 -25.64 -0.51 30.37
C PRO A 66 -25.22 -0.56 28.89
N GLY A 67 -24.66 0.51 28.32
CA GLY A 67 -24.19 0.60 26.94
C GLY A 67 -22.67 0.61 26.76
N TYR A 68 -21.88 0.60 27.84
CA TYR A 68 -20.42 0.78 27.74
C TYR A 68 -19.75 -0.34 26.95
N ASP A 69 -20.08 -1.59 27.27
CA ASP A 69 -19.48 -2.78 26.64
C ASP A 69 -19.70 -2.78 25.12
N SER A 70 -20.90 -2.40 24.67
CA SER A 70 -21.22 -2.26 23.24
C SER A 70 -20.37 -1.19 22.55
N VAL A 71 -20.09 -0.08 23.23
CA VAL A 71 -19.23 1.01 22.70
C VAL A 71 -17.76 0.55 22.64
N GLU A 72 -17.30 -0.17 23.65
CA GLU A 72 -15.94 -0.73 23.69
C GLU A 72 -15.74 -1.77 22.57
N GLU A 73 -16.68 -2.71 22.42
CA GLU A 73 -16.64 -3.72 21.36
C GLU A 73 -16.67 -3.08 19.96
N ALA A 74 -17.53 -2.08 19.75
CA ALA A 74 -17.60 -1.35 18.50
C ALA A 74 -16.27 -0.63 18.21
N SER A 75 -15.64 -0.03 19.22
CA SER A 75 -14.34 0.64 19.10
C SER A 75 -13.23 -0.34 18.67
N ILE A 76 -13.16 -1.52 19.30
CA ILE A 76 -12.20 -2.58 18.97
C ILE A 76 -12.42 -3.06 17.53
N THR A 77 -13.68 -3.37 17.19
CA THR A 77 -14.06 -3.87 15.85
C THR A 77 -13.71 -2.87 14.76
N MET A 78 -14.06 -1.59 14.95
CA MET A 78 -13.74 -0.55 13.97
C MET A 78 -12.25 -0.27 13.86
N THR A 79 -11.48 -0.46 14.94
CA THR A 79 -10.02 -0.38 14.89
C THR A 79 -9.44 -1.51 14.03
N ALA A 80 -9.97 -2.74 14.15
CA ALA A 80 -9.56 -3.86 13.30
C ALA A 80 -9.89 -3.62 11.82
N VAL A 81 -11.07 -3.07 11.50
CA VAL A 81 -11.45 -2.69 10.14
C VAL A 81 -10.49 -1.64 9.56
N ALA A 82 -10.19 -0.58 10.33
CA ALA A 82 -9.27 0.46 9.89
C ALA A 82 -7.85 -0.07 9.66
N TRP A 83 -7.37 -0.94 10.57
CA TRP A 83 -6.09 -1.62 10.41
C TRP A 83 -6.05 -2.47 9.14
N TYR A 84 -7.08 -3.27 8.89
CA TYR A 84 -7.17 -4.12 7.70
C TYR A 84 -7.16 -3.31 6.40
N ILE A 85 -7.93 -2.21 6.33
CA ILE A 85 -7.94 -1.32 5.17
C ILE A 85 -6.56 -0.72 4.93
N ASN A 86 -5.89 -0.25 5.99
CA ASN A 86 -4.55 0.30 5.90
C ASN A 86 -3.51 -0.74 5.47
N ASP A 87 -3.59 -1.98 5.98
CA ASP A 87 -2.74 -3.10 5.58
C ASP A 87 -2.91 -3.44 4.09
N MET A 88 -4.16 -3.56 3.63
CA MET A 88 -4.45 -3.82 2.21
C MET A 88 -3.92 -2.72 1.29
N LYS A 89 -4.08 -1.45 1.68
CA LYS A 89 -3.52 -0.32 0.93
C LYS A 89 -1.99 -0.39 0.87
N ARG A 90 -1.33 -0.63 2.00
CA ARG A 90 0.13 -0.79 2.08
C ARG A 90 0.62 -1.93 1.18
N LYS A 91 -0.05 -3.09 1.22
CA LYS A 91 0.29 -4.23 0.36
C LYS A 91 0.14 -3.91 -1.12
N GLN A 92 -0.91 -3.17 -1.49
CA GLN A 92 -1.08 -2.70 -2.86
C GLN A 92 0.05 -1.76 -3.29
N GLU A 93 0.44 -0.79 -2.44
CA GLU A 93 1.56 0.12 -2.71
C GLU A 93 2.89 -0.63 -2.86
N HIS A 94 3.16 -1.60 -1.99
CA HIS A 94 4.36 -2.45 -2.08
C HIS A 94 4.35 -3.34 -3.32
N ALA A 95 3.20 -3.88 -3.72
CA ALA A 95 3.06 -4.64 -4.95
C ALA A 95 3.34 -3.77 -6.20
N SER A 96 2.78 -2.55 -6.25
CA SER A 96 3.08 -1.59 -7.32
C SER A 96 4.56 -1.25 -7.39
N ARG A 97 5.18 -0.96 -6.23
CA ARG A 97 6.62 -0.69 -6.15
C ARG A 97 7.46 -1.87 -6.62
N LEU A 98 7.05 -3.10 -6.30
CA LEU A 98 7.75 -4.30 -6.73
C LEU A 98 7.72 -4.47 -8.26
N GLN A 99 6.59 -4.14 -8.89
CA GLN A 99 6.45 -4.15 -10.36
C GLN A 99 7.36 -3.10 -11.01
N GLU A 100 7.45 -1.89 -10.44
CA GLU A 100 8.41 -0.88 -10.91
C GLU A 100 9.86 -1.38 -10.82
N ILE A 101 10.24 -1.97 -9.68
CA ILE A 101 11.59 -2.51 -9.49
C ILE A 101 11.87 -3.62 -10.52
N GLN A 102 10.92 -4.52 -10.75
CA GLN A 102 11.01 -5.58 -11.76
C GLN A 102 11.29 -5.01 -13.15
N GLY A 103 10.57 -3.95 -13.56
CA GLY A 103 10.76 -3.30 -14.85
C GLY A 103 12.12 -2.60 -15.00
N LEU A 104 12.70 -2.10 -13.90
CA LEU A 104 14.01 -1.45 -13.90
C LEU A 104 15.20 -2.42 -13.77
N LEU A 105 14.95 -3.68 -13.38
CA LEU A 105 15.98 -4.64 -13.01
C LEU A 105 16.59 -5.36 -14.21
N ALA A 106 17.78 -4.92 -14.63
CA ALA A 106 18.58 -5.55 -15.67
C ALA A 106 19.44 -6.71 -15.11
N GLY A 107 19.53 -7.80 -15.89
CA GLY A 107 20.41 -8.94 -15.61
C GLY A 107 19.85 -9.96 -14.61
N TRP A 108 18.57 -9.83 -14.23
CA TRP A 108 17.85 -10.85 -13.47
C TRP A 108 17.26 -11.90 -14.42
N THR A 109 17.51 -13.18 -14.15
CA THR A 109 17.02 -14.31 -14.96
C THR A 109 16.16 -15.30 -14.16
N GLY A 110 15.84 -14.97 -12.91
CA GLY A 110 14.99 -15.80 -12.07
C GLY A 110 13.49 -15.51 -12.26
N PRO A 111 12.63 -16.14 -11.45
CA PRO A 111 11.19 -15.84 -11.39
C PRO A 111 10.88 -14.36 -11.14
N GLU A 112 9.64 -13.94 -11.40
CA GLU A 112 9.18 -12.60 -11.01
C GLU A 112 9.42 -12.33 -9.53
N LEU A 113 9.79 -11.09 -9.19
CA LEU A 113 10.08 -10.68 -7.83
C LEU A 113 8.92 -10.98 -6.88
N GLY A 114 7.67 -10.88 -7.35
CA GLY A 114 6.47 -11.24 -6.59
C GLY A 114 6.44 -12.67 -6.07
N ALA A 115 7.11 -13.62 -6.73
CA ALA A 115 7.20 -15.01 -6.27
C ALA A 115 7.95 -15.15 -4.93
N PHE A 116 8.82 -14.18 -4.62
CA PHE A 116 9.60 -14.14 -3.37
C PHE A 116 8.89 -13.40 -2.24
N GLY A 117 7.62 -13.00 -2.42
CA GLY A 117 6.79 -12.37 -1.40
C GLY A 117 6.76 -10.85 -1.47
N GLU A 118 6.18 -10.24 -0.44
CA GLU A 118 5.97 -8.80 -0.36
C GLU A 118 7.29 -8.06 -0.18
N LEU A 119 7.42 -6.88 -0.79
CA LEU A 119 8.49 -5.94 -0.49
C LEU A 119 8.30 -5.39 0.92
N ILE A 120 9.30 -5.59 1.77
CA ILE A 120 9.29 -5.16 3.18
C ILE A 120 10.08 -3.86 3.34
N LEU A 121 11.28 -3.80 2.76
CA LEU A 121 12.17 -2.64 2.88
C LEU A 121 12.97 -2.41 1.59
N GLU A 122 13.23 -1.13 1.30
CA GLU A 122 14.16 -0.67 0.27
C GLU A 122 15.18 0.26 0.92
N GLY A 123 16.46 0.13 0.56
CA GLY A 123 17.51 1.01 1.10
C GLY A 123 18.77 1.04 0.25
N GLN A 124 19.50 2.15 0.32
CA GLN A 124 20.77 2.33 -0.38
C GLN A 124 21.90 2.44 0.64
N PHE A 125 22.85 1.51 0.55
CA PHE A 125 23.95 1.42 1.52
C PHE A 125 25.30 1.31 0.81
N ARG A 126 26.33 1.88 1.43
CA ARG A 126 27.72 1.66 1.04
C ARG A 126 28.23 0.40 1.74
N VAL A 127 28.50 -0.63 0.95
CA VAL A 127 29.03 -1.90 1.47
C VAL A 127 30.54 -1.77 1.65
N PRO A 128 31.11 -2.12 2.82
CA PRO A 128 32.56 -2.23 2.99
C PRO A 128 33.12 -3.15 1.90
N ARG A 129 34.20 -2.72 1.21
CA ARG A 129 34.83 -3.39 0.05
C ARG A 129 34.14 -3.19 -1.31
N ALA A 130 32.97 -2.56 -1.39
CA ALA A 130 32.38 -2.18 -2.68
C ALA A 130 32.75 -0.73 -3.05
N ARG A 131 33.33 -0.52 -4.24
CA ARG A 131 33.67 0.83 -4.76
C ARG A 131 32.47 1.76 -4.98
N LYS A 132 31.25 1.25 -5.06
CA LYS A 132 30.02 2.02 -5.31
C LYS A 132 28.91 1.54 -4.40
N GLU A 133 27.96 2.41 -4.09
CA GLU A 133 26.75 2.10 -3.32
C GLU A 133 25.94 0.97 -3.98
N ARG A 134 25.22 0.24 -3.14
CA ARG A 134 24.31 -0.83 -3.54
C ARG A 134 22.91 -0.48 -3.05
N VAL A 135 21.94 -0.88 -3.86
CA VAL A 135 20.52 -0.78 -3.51
C VAL A 135 20.08 -2.17 -3.07
N PHE A 136 19.36 -2.23 -1.97
CA PHE A 136 18.89 -3.45 -1.32
C PHE A 136 17.37 -3.43 -1.31
N PHE A 137 16.78 -4.54 -1.70
CA PHE A 137 15.34 -4.76 -1.63
C PHE A 137 15.09 -6.02 -0.82
N LEU A 138 14.55 -5.85 0.38
CA LEU A 138 14.18 -6.95 1.25
C LEU A 138 12.75 -7.37 0.94
N LEU A 139 12.59 -8.56 0.37
CA LEU A 139 11.32 -9.23 0.18
C LEU A 139 11.16 -10.32 1.25
N SER A 140 9.94 -10.83 1.45
CA SER A 140 9.65 -11.83 2.49
C SER A 140 10.56 -13.06 2.47
N LYS A 141 11.00 -13.50 1.28
CA LYS A 141 11.84 -14.70 1.12
C LYS A 141 13.25 -14.42 0.60
N VAL A 142 13.55 -13.19 0.16
CA VAL A 142 14.84 -12.87 -0.46
C VAL A 142 15.26 -11.42 -0.21
N LEU A 143 16.54 -11.21 0.06
CA LEU A 143 17.20 -9.91 -0.01
C LEU A 143 17.87 -9.79 -1.37
N LEU A 144 17.36 -8.92 -2.23
CA LEU A 144 17.92 -8.62 -3.55
C LEU A 144 18.93 -7.48 -3.44
N ILE A 145 20.10 -7.66 -4.06
CA ILE A 145 21.18 -6.67 -4.10
C ILE A 145 21.38 -6.23 -5.54
N ALA A 146 21.21 -4.95 -5.78
CA ALA A 146 21.39 -4.32 -7.08
C ALA A 146 22.35 -3.13 -7.01
N LYS A 147 22.72 -2.62 -8.18
CA LYS A 147 23.53 -1.42 -8.35
C LYS A 147 22.83 -0.48 -9.32
N ARG A 148 22.56 0.75 -8.90
CA ARG A 148 21.97 1.78 -9.77
C ARG A 148 22.96 2.19 -10.88
N ARG A 149 22.46 2.26 -12.12
CA ARG A 149 23.17 2.74 -13.31
C ARG A 149 22.23 3.61 -14.13
N GLY A 150 22.28 4.92 -13.90
CA GLY A 150 21.27 5.85 -14.41
C GLY A 150 19.91 5.51 -13.81
N GLU A 151 18.92 5.34 -14.69
CA GLU A 151 17.55 4.95 -14.30
C GLU A 151 17.39 3.44 -14.07
N THR A 152 18.32 2.62 -14.58
CA THR A 152 18.26 1.15 -14.45
C THR A 152 18.89 0.65 -13.16
N LEU A 153 18.42 -0.52 -12.70
CA LEU A 153 18.99 -1.29 -11.59
C LEU A 153 19.69 -2.51 -12.16
N VAL A 154 20.99 -2.66 -11.92
CA VAL A 154 21.73 -3.84 -12.37
C VAL A 154 21.80 -4.85 -11.24
N TYR A 155 21.23 -6.04 -11.44
CA TYR A 155 21.33 -7.16 -10.52
C TYR A 155 22.79 -7.50 -10.18
N LYS A 156 23.07 -7.83 -8.91
CA LYS A 156 24.39 -8.24 -8.44
C LYS A 156 24.38 -9.56 -7.71
N SER A 157 23.49 -9.72 -6.76
CA SER A 157 23.33 -10.96 -6.00
C SER A 157 22.00 -10.96 -5.27
N HIS A 158 21.63 -12.10 -4.70
CA HIS A 158 20.49 -12.22 -3.81
C HIS A 158 20.83 -13.17 -2.66
N ILE A 159 20.15 -13.01 -1.53
CA ILE A 159 20.30 -13.87 -0.35
C ILE A 159 18.91 -14.35 0.03
N PHE A 160 18.67 -15.66 0.00
CA PHE A 160 17.42 -16.21 0.52
C PHE A 160 17.33 -15.96 2.02
N VAL A 161 16.22 -15.35 2.44
CA VAL A 161 15.87 -15.19 3.85
C VAL A 161 15.43 -16.56 4.33
N ARG A 162 16.39 -17.40 4.74
CA ARG A 162 16.08 -18.63 5.45
C ARG A 162 15.48 -18.25 6.80
N GLY A 163 14.25 -18.71 7.05
CA GLY A 163 13.85 -18.99 8.42
C GLY A 163 14.98 -19.79 9.06
N SER A 164 15.46 -19.34 10.21
CA SER A 164 16.57 -19.89 10.97
C SER A 164 16.73 -21.41 10.82
N LEU A 165 17.58 -21.86 9.89
CA LEU A 165 18.40 -23.07 10.00
C LEU A 165 19.32 -23.20 8.77
N GLY A 166 20.61 -23.40 9.06
CA GLY A 166 21.58 -23.94 8.10
C GLY A 166 22.51 -22.91 7.48
N ARG A 167 23.63 -22.63 8.17
CA ARG A 167 24.89 -22.16 7.59
C ARG A 167 25.18 -22.93 6.30
N ARG A 168 25.43 -22.24 5.18
CA ARG A 168 26.39 -22.72 4.18
C ARG A 168 27.28 -21.57 3.75
N ARG A 169 28.58 -21.85 3.86
CA ARG A 169 29.73 -21.04 3.47
C ARG A 169 29.58 -20.61 2.01
N ILE A 170 29.79 -19.34 1.74
CA ILE A 170 30.12 -18.86 0.40
C ILE A 170 31.60 -19.18 0.22
N GLY A 171 31.88 -20.20 -0.59
CA GLY A 171 33.21 -20.48 -1.10
C GLY A 171 33.58 -19.45 -2.16
N THR A 172 34.75 -18.87 -2.01
CA THR A 172 35.46 -18.09 -3.02
C THR A 172 35.99 -19.03 -4.11
N SER A 173 35.76 -18.69 -5.37
CA SER A 173 36.68 -18.90 -6.50
C SER A 173 36.33 -17.87 -7.56
#